data_AF-A0A973JXT2-F1
#
_entry.id   AF-A0A973JXT2-F1
#
_cell.length_a   1.000
_cell.length_b   1.000
_cell.length_c   1.000
_cell.angle_alpha   90.00
_cell.angle_beta   90.00
_cell.angle_gamma   90.00
#
_symmetry.space_group_name_H-M   'P 1'
#
loop_
_entity.id
_entity.type
_entity.pdbx_description
1 polymer ?
#
loop_
_entity_poly.entity_id
_entity_poly.type
_entity_poly.pdbx_seq_one_letter_code
_entity_poly.pdbx_strand_id
1 'polypeptide(L)'
;GFVAFGLWYALSASWFSRNVQWFLPVLAAPLPFVVPWVGAFLHAVYLEDMFGIPADAVHVGFYWQYAVALKPLGVAVVCVLTALAVGGWARHFNVAPSVGGFFRLMLVLAGLVAVLTTVTLSLDTTEKAAERAMDAAADGRRPPGYYGLQGDLVCVRPLSGRIPVINGPLPTTRPLISFQPSGDTLWLWDPSRSRGEDSTRHALRVRAEDVTLSAAHGTHC
;
A
#
# COMPACT_ATOMS: atom_id res chain seq x y z
N GLY A 1 9.83 -2.76 28.54
CA GLY A 1 10.28 -3.74 29.55
C GLY A 1 10.18 -5.17 29.05
N PHE A 2 8.96 -5.69 28.91
CA PHE A 2 8.68 -7.10 28.61
C PHE A 2 9.39 -7.67 27.36
N VAL A 3 9.34 -6.93 26.23
CA VAL A 3 9.95 -7.36 24.95
C VAL A 3 11.48 -7.34 25.02
N ALA A 4 12.08 -6.32 25.65
CA ALA A 4 13.54 -6.20 25.78
C ALA A 4 14.14 -7.30 26.68
N PHE A 5 13.50 -7.58 27.82
CA PHE A 5 13.94 -8.66 28.71
C PHE A 5 13.68 -10.06 28.11
N GLY A 6 12.57 -10.25 27.41
CA GLY A 6 12.29 -11.50 26.68
C GLY A 6 13.28 -11.76 25.53
N LEU A 7 13.62 -10.73 24.75
CA LEU A 7 14.66 -10.78 23.72
C LEU A 7 16.04 -11.05 24.34
N TRP A 8 16.35 -10.43 25.47
CA TRP A 8 17.60 -10.69 26.19
C TRP A 8 17.71 -12.15 26.61
N TYR A 9 16.67 -12.76 27.19
CA TYR A 9 16.67 -14.19 27.51
C TYR A 9 16.67 -15.10 26.27
N ALA A 10 16.04 -14.69 25.17
CA ALA A 10 16.07 -15.43 23.91
C ALA A 10 17.43 -15.39 23.20
N LEU A 11 18.18 -14.28 23.31
CA LEU A 11 19.40 -14.01 22.55
C LEU A 11 20.69 -14.22 23.35
N SER A 12 20.69 -13.97 24.66
CA SER A 12 21.92 -14.00 25.48
C SER A 12 22.52 -15.41 25.65
N ALA A 13 21.72 -16.46 25.43
CA ALA A 13 22.16 -17.86 25.54
C ALA A 13 21.86 -18.75 24.32
N SER A 14 21.41 -18.19 23.19
CA SER A 14 21.03 -18.98 22.01
C SER A 14 22.06 -18.96 20.89
N TRP A 15 22.09 -20.05 20.11
CA TRP A 15 22.89 -20.23 18.90
C TRP A 15 22.75 -19.07 17.90
N PHE A 16 21.67 -18.29 17.99
CA PHE A 16 21.38 -17.13 17.13
C PHE A 16 22.34 -15.95 17.36
N SER A 17 22.72 -15.62 18.61
CA SER A 17 23.69 -14.53 18.85
C SER A 17 25.10 -14.89 18.37
N ARG A 18 25.46 -16.18 18.44
CA ARG A 18 26.71 -16.72 17.91
C ARG A 18 26.78 -16.71 16.37
N ASN A 19 25.63 -16.81 15.70
CA ASN A 19 25.53 -16.87 14.24
C ASN A 19 24.88 -15.62 13.64
N VAL A 20 24.75 -14.53 14.40
CA VAL A 20 24.07 -13.31 13.94
C VAL A 20 24.75 -12.71 12.72
N GLN A 21 26.08 -12.85 12.63
CA GLN A 21 26.90 -12.48 11.47
C GLN A 21 26.53 -13.23 10.18
N TRP A 22 25.95 -14.43 10.30
CA TRP A 22 25.46 -15.24 9.16
C TRP A 22 23.99 -14.97 8.85
N PHE A 23 23.18 -14.66 9.87
CA PHE A 23 21.77 -14.32 9.67
C PHE A 23 21.58 -12.94 9.07
N LEU A 24 22.41 -11.96 9.41
CA LEU A 24 22.28 -10.59 8.90
C LEU A 24 22.34 -10.55 7.36
N PRO A 25 23.35 -11.16 6.70
CA PRO A 25 23.40 -11.19 5.24
C PRO A 25 22.23 -11.96 4.63
N VAL A 26 21.84 -13.09 5.22
CA VAL A 26 20.73 -13.92 4.71
C VAL A 26 19.39 -13.18 4.79
N LEU A 27 19.17 -12.42 5.86
CA LEU A 27 17.96 -11.62 6.04
C LEU A 27 18.00 -10.32 5.23
N ALA A 28 19.17 -9.71 5.09
CA ALA A 28 19.35 -8.44 4.38
C ALA A 28 19.36 -8.61 2.86
N ALA A 29 19.92 -9.71 2.34
CA ALA A 29 20.01 -9.98 0.90
C ALA A 29 18.66 -9.91 0.14
N PRO A 30 17.53 -10.44 0.66
CA PRO A 30 16.25 -10.33 -0.03
C PRO A 30 15.57 -8.96 0.11
N LEU A 31 15.91 -8.14 1.11
CA LEU A 31 15.20 -6.88 1.39
C LEU A 31 15.18 -5.91 0.19
N PRO A 32 16.29 -5.69 -0.55
CA PRO A 32 16.28 -4.81 -1.73
C PRO A 32 15.32 -5.25 -2.84
N PHE A 33 14.94 -6.53 -2.88
CA PHE A 33 14.02 -7.07 -3.88
C PHE A 33 12.59 -7.14 -3.38
N VAL A 34 12.40 -7.59 -2.13
CA VAL A 34 11.08 -7.74 -1.52
C VAL A 34 10.42 -6.39 -1.26
N VAL A 35 11.19 -5.40 -0.79
CA VAL A 35 10.64 -4.09 -0.39
C VAL A 35 10.02 -3.34 -1.58
N PRO A 36 10.70 -3.17 -2.73
CA PRO A 36 10.07 -2.58 -3.92
C PRO A 36 8.88 -3.37 -4.43
N TRP A 37 8.96 -4.70 -4.39
CA TRP A 37 7.87 -5.57 -4.85
C TRP A 37 6.60 -5.38 -4.01
N VAL A 38 6.73 -5.31 -2.68
CA VAL A 38 5.61 -5.00 -1.78
C VAL A 38 5.07 -3.58 -2.00
N GLY A 39 5.96 -2.60 -2.21
CA GLY A 39 5.56 -1.23 -2.54
C GLY A 39 4.74 -1.17 -3.84
N ALA A 40 5.22 -1.81 -4.90
CA ALA A 40 4.54 -1.90 -6.18
C ALA A 40 3.18 -2.60 -6.05
N PHE A 41 3.09 -3.68 -5.25
CA PHE A 41 1.82 -4.36 -4.97
C PHE A 41 0.81 -3.43 -4.27
N LEU A 42 1.24 -2.68 -3.25
CA LEU A 42 0.35 -1.75 -2.54
C LEU A 42 -0.08 -0.56 -3.41
N HIS A 43 0.77 -0.09 -4.33
CA HIS A 43 0.38 0.89 -5.34
C HIS A 43 -0.59 0.31 -6.37
N ALA A 44 -0.42 -0.95 -6.75
CA ALA A 44 -1.36 -1.64 -7.65
C ALA A 44 -2.73 -1.80 -6.99
N VAL A 45 -2.81 -2.27 -5.74
CA VAL A 45 -4.08 -2.32 -5.00
C VAL A 45 -4.72 -0.93 -4.91
N TYR A 46 -3.92 0.10 -4.63
CA TYR A 46 -4.44 1.47 -4.59
C TYR A 46 -5.02 1.92 -5.93
N LEU A 47 -4.31 1.74 -7.05
CA LEU A 47 -4.74 2.25 -8.35
C LEU A 47 -5.74 1.34 -9.07
N GLU A 48 -5.46 0.04 -9.14
CA GLU A 48 -6.24 -0.94 -9.89
C GLU A 48 -7.51 -1.33 -9.14
N ASP A 49 -7.39 -1.73 -7.86
CA ASP A 49 -8.55 -2.23 -7.11
C ASP A 49 -9.46 -1.09 -6.62
N MET A 50 -8.91 0.07 -6.24
CA MET A 50 -9.74 1.18 -5.75
C MET A 50 -10.17 2.13 -6.87
N PHE A 51 -9.24 2.58 -7.72
CA PHE A 51 -9.53 3.58 -8.76
C PHE A 51 -9.82 2.97 -10.14
N GLY A 52 -9.56 1.68 -10.38
CA GLY A 52 -9.71 1.06 -11.71
C GLY A 52 -8.68 1.53 -12.75
N ILE A 53 -7.57 2.12 -12.30
CA ILE A 53 -6.51 2.68 -13.14
C ILE A 53 -5.32 1.71 -13.13
N PRO A 54 -4.78 1.31 -14.30
CA PRO A 54 -3.60 0.46 -14.38
C PRO A 54 -2.40 1.06 -13.65
N ALA A 55 -1.68 0.27 -12.85
CA ALA A 55 -0.55 0.76 -12.07
C ALA A 55 0.64 1.21 -12.94
N ASP A 56 0.75 0.68 -14.17
CA ASP A 56 1.77 1.04 -15.16
C ASP A 56 1.51 2.42 -15.81
N ALA A 57 0.28 2.93 -15.73
CA ALA A 57 -0.10 4.22 -16.30
C ALA A 57 0.38 5.42 -15.47
N VAL A 58 0.85 5.20 -14.23
CA VAL A 58 1.31 6.26 -13.33
C VAL A 58 2.76 6.02 -12.93
N HIS A 59 3.62 7.00 -13.16
CA HIS A 59 5.02 6.88 -12.78
C HIS A 59 5.21 7.11 -11.28
N VAL A 60 5.42 6.03 -10.53
CA VAL A 60 5.82 6.10 -9.12
C VAL A 60 7.34 6.15 -9.02
N GLY A 61 7.86 7.18 -8.37
CA GLY A 61 9.30 7.30 -8.11
C GLY A 61 9.82 6.13 -7.26
N PHE A 62 10.98 5.58 -7.63
CA PHE A 62 11.61 4.42 -6.97
C PHE A 62 11.68 4.54 -5.44
N TYR A 63 12.04 5.72 -4.91
CA TYR A 63 12.16 5.96 -3.47
C TYR A 63 10.84 5.82 -2.71
N TRP A 64 9.71 6.12 -3.34
CA TRP A 64 8.40 6.05 -2.70
C TRP A 64 7.93 4.61 -2.51
N GLN A 65 8.34 3.69 -3.38
CA GLN A 65 8.06 2.25 -3.22
C GLN A 65 8.67 1.71 -1.92
N TYR A 66 9.87 2.17 -1.54
CA TYR A 66 10.49 1.83 -0.27
C TYR A 66 9.75 2.45 0.92
N ALA A 67 9.30 3.70 0.80
CA ALA A 67 8.62 4.41 1.87
C ALA A 67 7.26 3.77 2.22
N VAL A 68 6.49 3.32 1.22
CA VAL A 68 5.24 2.56 1.44
C VAL A 68 5.52 1.30 2.25
N ALA A 69 6.54 0.54 1.81
CA ALA A 69 6.84 -0.77 2.37
C ALA A 69 7.52 -0.70 3.77
N LEU A 70 8.02 0.46 4.19
CA LEU A 70 8.65 0.62 5.51
C LEU A 70 7.66 0.44 6.67
N LYS A 71 6.42 0.87 6.50
CA LYS A 71 5.37 0.75 7.52
C LYS A 71 4.96 -0.71 7.77
N PRO A 72 4.61 -1.54 6.76
CA PRO A 72 4.40 -2.97 6.97
C PRO A 72 5.65 -3.68 7.48
N LEU A 73 6.83 -3.31 6.98
CA LEU A 73 8.09 -3.88 7.47
C LEU A 73 8.28 -3.63 8.97
N GLY A 74 8.00 -2.41 9.45
CA GLY A 74 8.07 -2.08 10.87
C GLY A 74 7.12 -2.91 11.71
N VAL A 75 5.87 -3.08 11.26
CA VAL A 75 4.88 -3.94 11.94
C VAL A 75 5.35 -5.40 11.98
N ALA A 76 5.83 -5.92 10.84
CA ALA A 76 6.35 -7.28 10.76
C ALA A 76 7.53 -7.48 11.74
N VAL A 77 8.47 -6.54 11.81
CA VAL A 77 9.61 -6.59 12.74
C VAL A 77 9.12 -6.60 14.19
N VAL A 78 8.19 -5.72 14.55
CA VAL A 78 7.61 -5.68 15.90
C VAL A 78 6.94 -7.01 16.25
N CYS A 79 6.19 -7.61 15.32
CA CYS A 79 5.56 -8.90 15.55
C CYS A 79 6.57 -10.04 15.71
N VAL A 80 7.61 -10.10 14.87
CA VAL A 80 8.69 -11.10 14.98
C VAL A 80 9.41 -10.96 16.32
N LEU A 81 9.77 -9.73 16.72
CA LEU A 81 10.42 -9.46 17.99
C LEU A 81 9.54 -9.86 19.18
N THR A 82 8.23 -9.65 19.07
CA THR A 82 7.26 -10.07 20.09
C THR A 82 7.19 -11.59 20.20
N ALA A 83 7.11 -12.31 19.07
CA ALA A 83 7.13 -13.77 19.04
C ALA A 83 8.44 -14.34 19.63
N LEU A 84 9.59 -13.74 19.29
CA LEU A 84 10.89 -14.10 19.86
C LEU A 84 10.97 -13.82 21.37
N ALA A 85 10.38 -12.71 21.83
CA ALA A 85 10.32 -12.40 23.25
C ALA A 85 9.49 -13.45 24.02
N VAL A 86 8.33 -13.86 23.49
CA VAL A 86 7.53 -14.97 24.05
C VAL A 86 8.35 -16.28 24.04
N GLY A 87 9.08 -16.51 22.95
CA GLY A 87 10.17 -17.49 22.80
C GLY A 87 11.11 -17.58 24.01
N GLY A 88 11.75 -16.45 24.32
CA GLY A 88 12.71 -16.32 25.40
C GLY A 88 12.11 -16.52 26.79
N TRP A 89 10.90 -15.99 27.02
CA TRP A 89 10.19 -16.18 28.28
C TRP A 89 9.85 -17.65 28.54
N ALA A 90 9.39 -18.40 27.54
CA ALA A 90 9.12 -19.83 27.69
C ALA A 90 10.39 -20.65 27.99
N ARG A 91 11.54 -20.24 27.43
CA ARG A 91 12.84 -20.86 27.75
C ARG A 91 13.29 -20.52 29.18
N HIS A 92 13.06 -19.29 29.63
CA HIS A 92 13.41 -18.85 30.99
C HIS A 92 12.66 -19.64 32.07
N PHE A 93 11.38 -19.97 31.85
CA PHE A 93 10.59 -20.77 32.77
C PHE A 93 10.83 -22.30 32.70
N ASN A 94 11.88 -22.77 32.00
CA ASN A 94 12.25 -24.20 31.90
C ASN A 94 11.07 -25.11 31.50
N VAL A 95 10.30 -24.71 30.49
CA VAL A 95 9.21 -25.55 29.97
C VAL A 95 9.79 -26.90 29.52
N ALA A 96 9.25 -27.99 30.09
CA ALA A 96 9.76 -29.35 29.93
C ALA A 96 9.92 -29.74 28.44
N PRO A 97 10.93 -30.57 28.09
CA PRO A 97 11.21 -30.98 26.71
C PRO A 97 10.04 -31.71 26.02
N SER A 98 9.09 -32.27 26.79
CA SER A 98 7.85 -32.85 26.30
C SER A 98 6.91 -31.85 25.62
N VAL A 99 7.01 -30.55 25.93
CA VAL A 99 6.17 -29.47 25.38
C VAL A 99 6.89 -28.66 24.28
N GLY A 100 8.16 -28.97 24.00
CA GLY A 100 8.98 -28.25 23.02
C GLY A 100 8.50 -28.36 21.57
N GLY A 101 7.75 -29.42 21.23
CA GLY A 101 7.06 -29.54 19.94
C GLY A 101 5.91 -28.55 19.81
N PHE A 102 5.03 -28.52 20.82
CA PHE A 102 3.90 -27.59 20.89
C PHE A 102 4.36 -26.13 20.90
N PHE A 103 5.46 -25.82 21.60
CA PHE A 103 6.03 -24.47 21.63
C PHE A 103 6.55 -24.01 20.26
N ARG A 104 7.24 -24.89 19.52
CA ARG A 104 7.69 -24.60 18.15
C ARG A 104 6.51 -24.38 17.20
N LEU A 105 5.48 -25.21 17.32
CA LEU A 105 4.24 -25.04 16.55
C LEU A 105 3.56 -23.70 16.85
N MET A 106 3.45 -23.33 18.13
CA MET A 106 2.87 -22.04 18.54
C MET A 106 3.69 -20.85 18.05
N LEU A 107 5.02 -20.95 18.03
CA LEU A 107 5.88 -19.90 17.49
C LEU A 107 5.69 -19.72 15.97
N VAL A 108 5.60 -20.82 15.22
CA VAL A 108 5.31 -20.78 13.78
C VAL A 108 3.91 -20.19 13.53
N LEU A 109 2.91 -20.64 14.29
CA LEU A 109 1.55 -20.14 14.17
C LEU A 109 1.45 -18.65 14.51
N ALA A 110 2.14 -18.20 15.57
CA ALA A 110 2.23 -16.78 15.93
C ALA A 110 2.91 -15.96 14.84
N GLY A 111 3.97 -16.50 14.21
CA GLY A 111 4.61 -15.89 13.04
C GLY A 111 3.66 -15.76 11.84
N LEU A 112 2.87 -16.80 11.57
CA LEU A 112 1.87 -16.78 10.50
C LEU A 112 0.77 -15.73 10.78
N VAL A 113 0.23 -15.71 12.00
CA VAL A 113 -0.77 -14.72 12.43
C VAL A 113 -0.21 -13.30 12.33
N ALA A 114 1.05 -13.10 12.72
CA ALA A 114 1.74 -11.82 12.58
C ALA A 114 1.83 -11.34 11.12
N VAL A 115 2.22 -12.23 10.21
CA VAL A 115 2.31 -11.91 8.77
C VAL A 115 0.93 -11.56 8.22
N LEU A 116 -0.09 -12.39 8.50
CA LEU A 116 -1.47 -12.14 8.09
C LEU A 116 -2.02 -10.82 8.64
N THR A 117 -1.74 -10.53 9.91
CA THR A 117 -2.14 -9.26 10.55
C THR A 117 -1.45 -8.08 9.87
N THR A 118 -0.18 -8.20 9.52
CA THR A 118 0.57 -7.14 8.82
C THR A 118 -0.02 -6.88 7.44
N VAL A 119 -0.32 -7.93 6.68
CA VAL A 119 -0.93 -7.82 5.34
C VAL A 119 -2.30 -7.15 5.43
N THR A 120 -3.18 -7.65 6.30
CA THR A 120 -4.55 -7.12 6.48
C THR A 120 -4.55 -5.67 6.92
N LEU A 121 -3.72 -5.29 7.90
CA LEU A 121 -3.59 -3.89 8.31
C LEU A 121 -3.07 -3.00 7.17
N SER A 122 -2.17 -3.51 6.33
CA SER A 122 -1.61 -2.72 5.23
C SER A 122 -2.65 -2.47 4.13
N LEU A 123 -3.44 -3.49 3.81
CA LEU A 123 -4.55 -3.37 2.86
C LEU A 123 -5.62 -2.40 3.39
N ASP A 124 -6.08 -2.57 4.63
CA ASP A 124 -7.05 -1.67 5.28
C ASP A 124 -6.56 -0.21 5.29
N THR A 125 -5.26 0.02 5.52
CA THR A 125 -4.73 1.39 5.46
C THR A 125 -4.68 1.96 4.05
N THR A 126 -4.48 1.12 3.04
CA THR A 126 -4.48 1.50 1.62
C THR A 126 -5.90 1.85 1.17
N GLU A 127 -6.87 1.00 1.48
CA GLU A 127 -8.29 1.19 1.20
C GLU A 127 -8.79 2.50 1.82
N LYS A 128 -8.56 2.71 3.12
CA LYS A 128 -8.93 3.95 3.81
C LYS A 128 -8.21 5.18 3.25
N ALA A 129 -7.02 5.03 2.70
CA ALA A 129 -6.33 6.15 2.04
C ALA A 129 -7.02 6.51 0.71
N ALA A 130 -7.42 5.50 -0.06
CA ALA A 130 -8.16 5.70 -1.30
C ALA A 130 -9.54 6.31 -1.04
N GLU A 131 -10.30 5.78 -0.08
CA GLU A 131 -11.59 6.34 0.35
C GLU A 131 -11.47 7.82 0.71
N ARG A 132 -10.48 8.19 1.53
CA ARG A 132 -10.25 9.61 1.88
C ARG A 132 -9.93 10.48 0.66
N ALA A 133 -9.24 9.93 -0.35
CA ALA A 133 -8.97 10.65 -1.59
C ALA A 133 -10.22 10.80 -2.45
N MET A 134 -11.05 9.77 -2.53
CA MET A 134 -12.34 9.80 -3.22
C MET A 134 -13.30 10.80 -2.56
N ASP A 135 -13.42 10.76 -1.23
CA ASP A 135 -14.25 11.69 -0.46
C ASP A 135 -13.77 13.14 -0.62
N ALA A 136 -12.45 13.37 -0.53
CA ALA A 136 -11.89 14.69 -0.75
C ALA A 136 -12.23 15.23 -2.15
N ALA A 137 -12.11 14.40 -3.18
CA ALA A 137 -12.45 14.79 -4.55
C ALA A 137 -13.96 15.02 -4.74
N ALA A 138 -14.81 14.21 -4.10
CA ALA A 138 -16.25 14.42 -4.10
C ALA A 138 -16.64 15.76 -3.44
N ASP A 139 -15.90 16.18 -2.41
CA ASP A 139 -16.03 17.50 -1.77
C ASP A 139 -15.37 18.64 -2.59
N GLY A 140 -14.76 18.34 -3.75
CA GLY A 140 -14.03 19.33 -4.55
C GLY A 140 -12.72 19.81 -3.93
N ARG A 141 -12.18 19.07 -2.96
CA ARG A 141 -10.91 19.32 -2.28
C ARG A 141 -9.81 18.45 -2.87
N ARG A 142 -8.58 19.00 -2.94
CA ARG A 142 -7.44 18.26 -3.47
C ARG A 142 -7.21 16.99 -2.64
N PRO A 143 -7.16 15.79 -3.27
CA PRO A 143 -6.97 14.56 -2.53
C PRO A 143 -5.58 14.52 -1.86
N PRO A 144 -5.47 13.94 -0.66
CA PRO A 144 -4.19 13.75 0.00
C PRO A 144 -3.30 12.83 -0.84
N GLY A 145 -1.99 13.11 -0.84
CA GLY A 145 -1.02 12.25 -1.52
C GLY A 145 -0.89 10.90 -0.83
N TYR A 146 -0.71 9.84 -1.61
CA TYR A 146 -0.44 8.48 -1.14
C TYR A 146 0.95 8.04 -1.59
N TYR A 147 1.94 8.25 -0.73
CA TYR A 147 3.33 7.82 -0.92
C TYR A 147 3.85 7.99 -2.37
N GLY A 148 4.02 9.24 -2.80
CA GLY A 148 4.48 9.57 -4.14
C GLY A 148 3.40 9.63 -5.21
N LEU A 149 2.22 9.05 -4.98
CA LEU A 149 1.04 9.28 -5.81
C LEU A 149 0.36 10.57 -5.36
N GLN A 150 0.32 11.56 -6.23
CA GLN A 150 -0.42 12.80 -6.02
C GLN A 150 -1.60 12.82 -6.98
N GLY A 151 -2.82 12.76 -6.45
CA GLY A 151 -4.02 13.01 -7.24
C GLY A 151 -4.22 14.52 -7.37
N ASP A 152 -4.48 14.97 -8.60
CA ASP A 152 -4.83 16.36 -8.88
C ASP A 152 -6.25 16.46 -9.41
N LEU A 153 -6.99 17.45 -8.90
CA LEU A 153 -8.31 17.78 -9.40
C LEU A 153 -8.16 18.60 -10.68
N VAL A 154 -8.71 18.07 -11.77
CA VAL A 154 -8.62 18.68 -13.10
C VAL A 154 -9.98 18.79 -13.75
N CYS A 155 -10.21 19.92 -14.40
CA CYS A 155 -11.31 20.13 -15.33
C CYS A 155 -10.84 19.75 -16.73
N VAL A 156 -11.61 18.90 -17.40
CA VAL A 156 -11.26 18.37 -18.71
C VAL A 156 -12.16 19.00 -19.76
N ARG A 157 -11.54 19.58 -20.80
CA ARG A 157 -12.25 20.10 -21.97
C ARG A 157 -11.80 19.35 -23.22
N PRO A 158 -12.73 18.71 -23.95
CA PRO A 158 -12.39 18.02 -25.19
C PRO A 158 -12.02 19.06 -26.26
N LEU A 159 -10.98 18.78 -27.04
CA LEU A 159 -10.55 19.64 -28.14
C LEU A 159 -11.45 19.53 -29.38
N SER A 160 -12.13 18.39 -29.53
CA SER A 160 -13.07 18.13 -30.62
C SER A 160 -14.41 17.62 -30.08
N GLY A 161 -15.48 17.81 -30.86
CA GLY A 161 -16.85 17.44 -30.42
C GLY A 161 -17.10 15.95 -30.26
N ARG A 162 -16.21 15.08 -30.77
CA ARG A 162 -16.29 13.61 -30.61
C ARG A 162 -14.90 13.05 -30.37
N ILE A 163 -14.63 12.71 -29.11
CA ILE A 163 -13.39 12.04 -28.70
C ILE A 163 -13.70 10.59 -28.28
N PRO A 164 -12.81 9.64 -28.58
CA PRO A 164 -12.96 8.27 -28.10
C PRO A 164 -12.66 8.21 -26.60
N VAL A 165 -13.67 7.92 -25.79
CA VAL A 165 -13.55 7.74 -24.34
C VAL A 165 -13.90 6.30 -24.00
N ILE A 166 -13.04 5.64 -23.23
CA ILE A 166 -13.30 4.27 -22.74
C ILE A 166 -13.91 4.37 -21.35
N ASN A 167 -14.87 3.47 -21.07
CA ASN A 167 -15.65 3.40 -19.83
C ASN A 167 -16.64 4.56 -19.62
N GLY A 168 -17.20 5.08 -20.70
CA GLY A 168 -18.36 5.99 -20.68
C GLY A 168 -18.06 7.41 -21.16
N PRO A 169 -19.04 8.33 -21.09
CA PRO A 169 -18.86 9.70 -21.53
C PRO A 169 -17.92 10.47 -20.61
N LEU A 170 -17.13 11.38 -21.19
CA LEU A 170 -16.27 12.29 -20.44
C LEU A 170 -17.12 13.43 -19.86
N PRO A 171 -17.24 13.55 -18.53
CA PRO A 171 -17.91 14.70 -17.90
C PRO A 171 -17.03 15.96 -18.02
N THR A 172 -17.65 17.08 -18.39
CA THR A 172 -16.95 18.37 -18.58
C THR A 172 -17.37 19.45 -17.58
N THR A 173 -18.42 19.20 -16.79
CA THR A 173 -19.02 20.16 -15.85
C THR A 173 -18.56 20.00 -14.40
N ARG A 174 -17.76 18.97 -14.14
CA ARG A 174 -17.27 18.62 -12.81
C ARG A 174 -15.81 18.17 -12.88
N PRO A 175 -15.04 18.42 -11.82
CA PRO A 175 -13.64 18.06 -11.81
C PRO A 175 -13.46 16.56 -11.62
N LEU A 176 -12.40 16.05 -12.21
CA LEU A 176 -11.98 14.65 -12.16
C LEU A 176 -10.64 14.56 -11.46
N ILE A 177 -10.36 13.40 -10.87
CA ILE A 177 -9.02 13.13 -10.36
C ILE A 177 -8.19 12.63 -11.54
N SER A 178 -7.05 13.28 -11.79
CA SER A 178 -5.98 12.73 -12.61
C SER A 178 -4.83 12.35 -11.70
N PHE A 179 -4.25 11.18 -11.93
CA PHE A 179 -2.91 10.88 -11.45
C PHE A 179 -1.91 11.31 -12.52
N GLN A 180 -0.67 11.59 -12.10
CA GLN A 180 0.38 12.08 -12.98
C GLN A 180 0.54 11.17 -14.22
N PRO A 181 0.19 11.65 -15.42
CA PRO A 181 0.09 10.80 -16.60
C PRO A 181 1.46 10.30 -17.04
N SER A 182 1.52 9.02 -17.43
CA SER A 182 2.68 8.41 -18.07
C SER A 182 2.34 8.07 -19.53
N GLY A 183 3.01 8.71 -20.49
CA GLY A 183 2.82 8.48 -21.93
C GLY A 183 1.65 9.25 -22.55
N ASP A 184 1.09 8.70 -23.64
CA ASP A 184 0.08 9.37 -24.50
C ASP A 184 -1.36 9.21 -23.99
N THR A 185 -1.56 8.41 -22.95
CA THR A 185 -2.89 8.07 -22.43
C THR A 185 -3.08 8.70 -21.07
N LEU A 186 -4.23 9.35 -20.89
CA LEU A 186 -4.63 9.98 -19.66
C LEU A 186 -5.73 9.15 -18.99
N TRP A 187 -5.50 8.83 -17.72
CA TRP A 187 -6.49 8.19 -16.87
C TRP A 187 -7.10 9.21 -15.93
N LEU A 188 -8.43 9.25 -15.91
CA LEU A 188 -9.24 10.17 -15.13
C LEU A 188 -10.19 9.35 -14.26
N TRP A 189 -10.50 9.84 -13.08
CA TRP A 189 -11.48 9.21 -12.19
C TRP A 189 -12.59 10.19 -11.84
N ASP A 190 -13.84 9.75 -12.05
CA ASP A 190 -15.04 10.55 -11.84
C ASP A 190 -15.61 10.37 -10.42
N PRO A 191 -15.64 11.42 -9.56
CA PRO A 191 -16.19 11.31 -8.21
C PRO A 191 -17.72 11.14 -8.16
N SER A 192 -18.42 11.22 -9.30
CA SER A 192 -19.88 11.17 -9.31
C SER A 192 -20.43 9.80 -8.90
N ARG A 193 -21.29 9.79 -7.88
CA ARG A 193 -22.08 8.62 -7.47
C ARG A 193 -23.01 8.09 -8.57
N SER A 194 -23.24 8.86 -9.63
CA SER A 194 -24.07 8.43 -10.77
C SER A 194 -23.50 7.23 -11.54
N ARG A 195 -22.21 6.91 -11.37
CA ARG A 195 -21.56 5.77 -12.04
C ARG A 195 -21.71 4.44 -11.30
N GLY A 196 -22.34 4.44 -10.14
CA GLY A 196 -22.60 3.26 -9.31
C GLY A 196 -21.80 3.26 -8.02
N GLU A 197 -21.90 2.15 -7.28
CA GLU A 197 -21.13 1.93 -6.05
C GLU A 197 -19.73 1.37 -6.34
N ASP A 198 -19.52 0.81 -7.53
CA ASP A 198 -18.25 0.22 -7.96
C ASP A 198 -17.27 1.30 -8.45
N SER A 199 -16.35 1.70 -7.58
CA SER A 199 -15.38 2.78 -7.81
C SER A 199 -14.47 2.54 -9.01
N THR A 200 -14.25 1.28 -9.41
CA THR A 200 -13.41 0.94 -10.57
C THR A 200 -14.02 1.39 -11.89
N ARG A 201 -15.36 1.48 -11.97
CA ARG A 201 -16.10 1.94 -13.17
C ARG A 201 -16.05 3.45 -13.36
N HIS A 202 -15.52 4.16 -12.37
CA HIS A 202 -15.35 5.60 -12.42
C HIS A 202 -14.07 5.99 -13.15
N ALA A 203 -13.18 5.03 -13.41
CA ALA A 203 -12.03 5.20 -14.28
C ALA A 203 -12.44 5.45 -15.73
N LEU A 204 -11.86 6.48 -16.31
CA LEU A 204 -12.03 6.92 -17.69
C LEU A 204 -10.66 6.95 -18.34
N ARG A 205 -10.57 6.45 -19.57
CA ARG A 205 -9.36 6.54 -20.38
C ARG A 205 -9.60 7.40 -21.60
N VAL A 206 -8.74 8.39 -21.78
CA VAL A 206 -8.72 9.30 -22.93
C VAL A 206 -7.30 9.48 -23.43
N ARG A 207 -7.13 9.89 -24.69
CA ARG A 207 -5.80 10.28 -25.18
C ARG A 207 -5.49 11.69 -24.71
N ALA A 208 -4.24 11.94 -24.31
CA ALA A 208 -3.81 13.25 -23.82
C ALA A 208 -3.90 14.32 -24.92
N GLU A 209 -3.73 13.94 -26.20
CA GLU A 209 -3.82 14.83 -27.37
C GLU A 209 -5.24 15.32 -27.68
N ASP A 210 -6.27 14.64 -27.16
CA ASP A 210 -7.69 14.92 -27.45
C ASP A 210 -8.34 15.87 -26.42
N VAL A 211 -7.65 16.16 -25.32
CA VAL A 211 -8.21 16.91 -24.19
C VAL A 211 -7.25 17.97 -23.67
N THR A 212 -7.81 19.04 -23.12
CA THR A 212 -7.07 20.04 -22.35
C THR A 212 -7.44 19.92 -20.88
N LEU A 213 -6.43 19.96 -20.02
CA LEU A 213 -6.57 19.91 -18.57
C LEU A 213 -6.34 21.29 -17.97
N SER A 214 -7.21 21.67 -17.05
CA SER A 214 -7.04 22.87 -16.23
C SER A 214 -7.19 22.50 -14.77
N ALA A 215 -6.38 23.10 -13.89
CA ALA A 215 -6.47 22.85 -12.45
C ALA A 215 -7.84 23.29 -11.93
N ALA A 216 -8.50 22.41 -11.18
CA ALA A 216 -9.82 22.65 -10.63
C ALA A 216 -9.76 22.88 -9.11
N HIS A 217 -10.65 23.74 -8.63
CA HIS A 217 -10.85 23.99 -7.21
C HIS A 217 -12.36 24.03 -6.94
N GLY A 218 -12.84 23.23 -5.98
CA GLY A 218 -14.28 23.08 -5.72
C GLY A 218 -14.92 21.98 -6.57
N THR A 219 -16.24 22.00 -6.69
CA THR A 219 -17.04 20.89 -7.25
C THR A 219 -17.45 21.09 -8.71
N HIS A 220 -17.03 22.18 -9.35
CA HIS A 220 -17.49 22.57 -10.68
C HIS A 220 -16.35 22.98 -11.61
N CYS A 221 -16.60 22.72 -12.89
CA CYS A 221 -15.89 23.21 -14.06
C CYS A 221 -16.88 24.02 -14.91
#